data_AF-W7WTY5-F1
#
_entry.id   AF-W7WTY5-F1
#
_cell.length_a   1.000
_cell.length_b   1.000
_cell.length_c   1.000
_cell.angle_alpha   90.00
_cell.angle_beta   90.00
_cell.angle_gamma   90.00
#
_symmetry.space_group_name_H-M   'P 1'
#
loop_
_entity.id
_entity.type
_entity.pdbx_description
1 polymer ?
#
loop_
_entity_poly.entity_id
_entity_poly.type
_entity_poly.pdbx_seq_one_letter_code
_entity_poly.pdbx_strand_id
1 'polypeptide(L)'
;MSLYARGRDYHKVLRARLQTLADRLGEQLGPFGHRVFADSAPVLEVELASRSGIGWRGKHTLALSREAGSMFFLGEIYVDLALPLTEPVDAHCGSCRACIDVCPTQAIVGERRVDARRCISYLTIEHDGPIPAELRAPMGNRIYGCDDCQLVCPWNKYATRAVLPDFDTREVFDAPTLLGLWAWSEAEFLKRTEGSAIRRIGPARWRRNLAVALGNAWREQGDPVVAQALQAARDGASELLREHIDWALAQRA
;
A
#
# COMPACT_ATOMS: atom_id res chain seq x y z
N MET A 1 -5.54 -5.20 5.24
CA MET A 1 -5.18 -3.96 4.53
C MET A 1 -3.84 -3.47 5.04
N SER A 2 -3.06 -2.86 4.15
CA SER A 2 -1.77 -2.26 4.48
C SER A 2 -1.92 -1.16 5.54
N LEU A 3 -0.92 -1.06 6.43
CA LEU A 3 -0.90 -0.14 7.57
C LEU A 3 -0.99 1.33 7.14
N TYR A 4 -0.30 1.71 6.07
CA TYR A 4 -0.18 3.12 5.66
C TYR A 4 -1.52 3.74 5.23
N ALA A 5 -2.49 2.91 4.84
CA ALA A 5 -3.76 3.36 4.24
C ALA A 5 -4.91 3.50 5.25
N ARG A 6 -4.68 3.16 6.53
CA ARG A 6 -5.73 3.12 7.58
C ARG A 6 -6.12 4.50 8.10
N GLY A 7 -5.26 5.49 7.95
CA GLY A 7 -5.50 6.87 8.36
C GLY A 7 -5.95 7.77 7.20
N ARG A 8 -5.59 9.04 7.31
CA ARG A 8 -5.71 10.05 6.26
C ARG A 8 -4.71 9.78 5.15
N ASP A 9 -5.09 10.18 3.94
CA ASP A 9 -4.27 10.12 2.75
C ASP A 9 -2.94 10.87 2.93
N TYR A 10 -1.83 10.12 2.96
CA TYR A 10 -0.49 10.66 3.20
C TYR A 10 -0.08 11.70 2.16
N HIS A 11 -0.57 11.60 0.91
CA HIS A 11 -0.29 12.58 -0.13
C HIS A 11 -0.67 13.99 0.32
N LYS A 12 -1.84 14.13 0.95
CA LYS A 12 -2.35 15.42 1.44
C LYS A 12 -1.58 15.88 2.67
N VAL A 13 -1.32 14.96 3.60
CA VAL A 13 -0.61 15.26 4.86
C VAL A 13 0.83 15.70 4.59
N LEU A 14 1.57 14.95 3.77
CA LEU A 14 2.98 15.21 3.45
C LEU A 14 3.11 16.51 2.65
N ARG A 15 2.31 16.71 1.60
CA ARG A 15 2.38 17.96 0.80
C ARG A 15 2.09 19.20 1.62
N ALA A 16 1.07 19.17 2.49
CA ALA A 16 0.77 20.31 3.36
C ALA A 16 1.95 20.63 4.29
N ARG A 17 2.55 19.62 4.92
CA ARG A 17 3.70 19.78 5.81
C ARG A 17 4.96 20.25 5.08
N LEU A 18 5.23 19.70 3.89
CA LEU A 18 6.34 20.13 3.04
C LEU A 18 6.15 21.55 2.53
N GLN A 19 4.92 21.95 2.20
CA GLN A 19 4.63 23.34 1.82
C GLN A 19 4.87 24.28 2.99
N THR A 20 4.41 23.95 4.20
CA THR A 20 4.72 24.75 5.39
C THR A 20 6.23 24.88 5.63
N LEU A 21 7.01 23.83 5.37
CA LEU A 21 8.47 23.90 5.44
C LEU A 21 9.04 24.83 4.36
N ALA A 22 8.57 24.74 3.12
CA ALA A 22 8.98 25.61 2.03
C ALA A 22 8.66 27.09 2.30
N ASP A 23 7.48 27.38 2.84
CA ASP A 23 7.06 28.74 3.22
C ASP A 23 8.00 29.31 4.29
N ARG A 24 8.31 28.52 5.33
CA ARG A 24 9.28 28.90 6.39
C ARG A 24 10.70 29.11 5.86
N LEU A 25 11.11 28.34 4.85
CA LEU A 25 12.39 28.58 4.17
C LEU A 25 12.37 29.91 3.42
N GLY A 26 11.26 30.25 2.78
CA GLY A 26 11.07 31.51 2.06
C GLY A 26 11.11 32.74 2.98
N GLU A 27 10.60 32.62 4.20
CA GLU A 27 10.70 33.67 5.23
C GLU A 27 12.16 34.00 5.60
N GLN A 28 13.08 33.03 5.51
CA GLN A 28 14.49 33.17 5.88
C GLN A 28 15.38 33.55 4.69
N LEU A 29 15.09 33.00 3.51
CA LEU A 29 15.93 33.11 2.32
C LEU A 29 15.43 34.19 1.33
N GLY A 30 14.21 34.68 1.51
CA GLY A 30 13.47 35.41 0.48
C GLY A 30 12.79 34.46 -0.52
N PRO A 31 12.07 35.01 -1.52
CA PRO A 31 11.42 34.21 -2.55
C PRO A 31 12.42 33.35 -3.33
N PHE A 32 12.11 32.06 -3.48
CA PHE A 32 12.90 31.09 -4.26
C PHE A 32 11.96 30.11 -4.97
N GLY A 33 12.40 29.58 -6.10
CA GLY A 33 11.64 28.60 -6.87
C GLY A 33 11.60 27.27 -6.12
N HIS A 34 10.39 26.77 -5.84
CA HIS A 34 10.23 25.47 -5.23
C HIS A 34 8.98 24.73 -5.67
N ARG A 35 8.98 23.41 -5.50
CA ARG A 35 7.80 22.57 -5.71
C ARG A 35 7.81 21.36 -4.80
N VAL A 36 6.70 21.12 -4.11
CA VAL A 36 6.53 20.00 -3.17
C VAL A 36 5.87 18.80 -3.83
N PHE A 37 6.33 17.61 -3.50
CA PHE A 37 5.79 16.35 -4.00
C PHE A 37 5.76 15.26 -2.93
N ALA A 38 4.89 14.28 -3.18
CA ALA A 38 4.77 13.02 -2.47
C ALA A 38 3.98 12.05 -3.36
N ASP A 39 4.61 10.96 -3.78
CA ASP A 39 4.24 9.80 -4.61
C ASP A 39 3.67 10.07 -6.02
N SER A 40 2.98 11.19 -6.24
CA SER A 40 2.24 11.42 -7.48
C SER A 40 3.01 12.15 -8.58
N ALA A 41 4.33 12.32 -8.44
CA ALA A 41 5.17 12.98 -9.43
C ALA A 41 6.03 11.95 -10.17
N PRO A 42 6.47 12.23 -11.41
CA PRO A 42 7.27 11.30 -12.20
C PRO A 42 8.73 11.27 -11.72
N VAL A 43 8.94 10.96 -10.45
CA VAL A 43 10.23 11.01 -9.75
C VAL A 43 10.43 9.73 -8.95
N LEU A 44 11.68 9.25 -8.94
CA LEU A 44 12.04 8.01 -8.25
C LEU A 44 12.42 8.33 -6.80
N GLU A 45 11.43 8.57 -5.94
CA GLU A 45 11.63 9.03 -4.55
C GLU A 45 12.59 8.13 -3.76
N VAL A 46 12.46 6.80 -3.88
CA VAL A 46 13.34 5.85 -3.18
C VAL A 46 14.79 5.97 -3.66
N GLU A 47 15.01 6.27 -4.94
CA GLU A 47 16.35 6.50 -5.48
C GLU A 47 16.93 7.81 -4.94
N LEU A 48 16.12 8.87 -4.92
CA LEU A 48 16.54 10.15 -4.33
C LEU A 48 16.87 10.01 -2.85
N ALA A 49 16.04 9.30 -2.08
CA ALA A 49 16.29 9.00 -0.67
C ALA A 49 17.58 8.20 -0.45
N SER A 50 17.90 7.26 -1.35
CA SER A 50 19.14 6.48 -1.29
C SER A 50 20.38 7.34 -1.57
N ARG A 51 20.23 8.39 -2.37
CA ARG A 51 21.30 9.33 -2.76
C ARG A 51 21.47 10.52 -1.82
N SER A 52 20.52 10.75 -0.90
CA SER A 52 20.47 11.95 -0.05
C SER A 52 20.73 11.67 1.43
N GLY A 53 21.25 10.48 1.76
CA GLY A 53 21.56 10.11 3.15
C GLY A 53 20.35 9.69 3.99
N ILE A 54 19.13 9.71 3.44
CA ILE A 54 17.91 9.25 4.15
C ILE A 54 17.98 7.75 4.46
N GLY A 55 18.62 6.97 3.59
CA GLY A 55 18.73 5.54 3.77
C GLY A 55 19.34 4.83 2.57
N TRP A 56 18.99 3.55 2.42
CA TRP A 56 19.38 2.71 1.28
C TRP A 56 18.17 1.96 0.73
N ARG A 57 18.27 1.48 -0.52
CA ARG A 57 17.24 0.65 -1.13
C ARG A 57 17.34 -0.80 -0.65
N GLY A 58 16.31 -1.29 0.05
CA GLY A 58 16.22 -2.66 0.52
C GLY A 58 16.04 -3.67 -0.62
N LYS A 59 16.29 -4.97 -0.36
CA LYS A 59 16.08 -6.04 -1.36
C LYS A 59 14.63 -6.12 -1.85
N HIS A 60 13.67 -5.73 -1.02
CA HIS A 60 12.25 -5.57 -1.37
C HIS A 60 11.92 -4.23 -2.08
N THR A 61 12.93 -3.49 -2.55
CA THR A 61 12.84 -2.24 -3.32
C THR A 61 12.41 -0.96 -2.60
N LEU A 62 11.95 -1.02 -1.35
CA LEU A 62 11.60 0.18 -0.57
C LEU A 62 12.84 0.81 0.07
N ALA A 63 12.71 2.08 0.46
CA ALA A 63 13.71 2.77 1.27
C ALA A 63 13.78 2.16 2.68
N LEU A 64 15.00 1.99 3.18
CA LEU A 64 15.31 1.56 4.53
C LEU A 64 16.18 2.62 5.19
N SER A 65 15.81 2.99 6.42
CA SER A 65 16.59 3.84 7.31
C SER A 65 17.05 3.01 8.51
N ARG A 66 18.25 3.31 9.01
CA ARG A 66 18.81 2.67 10.20
C ARG A 66 17.97 2.98 11.45
N GLU A 67 17.34 4.15 11.48
CA GLU A 67 16.60 4.67 12.64
C GLU A 67 15.09 4.44 12.54
N ALA A 68 14.55 4.24 11.33
CA ALA A 68 13.10 4.15 11.11
C ALA A 68 12.64 2.85 10.42
N GLY A 69 13.55 1.96 10.01
CA GLY A 69 13.19 0.80 9.19
C GLY A 69 12.68 1.24 7.82
N SER A 70 11.55 0.69 7.35
CA SER A 70 10.86 1.09 6.11
C SER A 70 9.45 1.63 6.33
N MET A 71 9.02 1.80 7.58
CA MET A 71 7.64 2.19 7.94
C MET A 71 7.49 3.72 8.03
N PHE A 72 7.91 4.43 6.98
CA PHE A 72 7.82 5.89 6.88
C PHE A 72 7.42 6.32 5.46
N PHE A 73 6.96 7.56 5.32
CA PHE A 73 6.63 8.15 4.03
C PHE A 73 7.81 8.97 3.50
N LEU A 74 7.96 8.97 2.18
CA LEU A 74 8.85 9.89 1.47
C LEU A 74 8.06 11.11 0.99
N GLY A 75 8.79 12.20 0.84
CA GLY A 75 8.32 13.39 0.17
C GLY A 75 9.48 14.35 -0.01
N GLU A 76 9.35 15.23 -1.00
CA GLU A 76 10.47 16.05 -1.44
C GLU A 76 10.05 17.48 -1.78
N ILE A 77 11.01 18.38 -1.62
CA ILE A 77 10.92 19.78 -2.03
C ILE A 77 12.00 19.98 -3.08
N TYR A 78 11.59 20.15 -4.33
CA TYR A 78 12.49 20.64 -5.37
C TYR A 78 12.72 22.11 -5.13
N VAL A 79 13.97 22.54 -5.24
CA VAL A 79 14.39 23.93 -5.03
C VAL A 79 15.32 24.34 -6.17
N ASP A 80 15.33 25.63 -6.51
CA ASP A 80 16.29 26.22 -7.46
C ASP A 80 17.59 26.70 -6.80
N LEU A 81 17.81 26.31 -5.54
CA LEU A 81 18.99 26.63 -4.75
C LEU A 81 20.02 25.51 -4.83
N ALA A 82 21.30 25.89 -5.00
CA ALA A 82 22.42 24.96 -4.96
C ALA A 82 22.75 24.58 -3.50
N LEU A 83 22.16 23.50 -3.01
CA LEU A 83 22.44 22.97 -1.68
C LEU A 83 23.63 22.00 -1.70
N PRO A 84 24.46 21.96 -0.64
CA PRO A 84 25.45 20.90 -0.49
C PRO A 84 24.80 19.53 -0.53
N LEU A 85 25.43 18.59 -1.24
CA LEU A 85 24.95 17.22 -1.31
C LEU A 85 25.25 16.48 0.00
N THR A 86 24.32 15.62 0.40
CA THR A 86 24.54 14.67 1.50
C THR A 86 24.98 13.35 0.89
N GLU A 87 26.02 12.75 1.46
CA GLU A 87 26.54 11.46 0.99
C GLU A 87 25.50 10.33 1.20
N PRO A 88 25.45 9.34 0.29
CA PRO A 88 24.56 8.20 0.43
C PRO A 88 24.94 7.31 1.62
N VAL A 89 23.98 6.51 2.09
CA VAL A 89 24.23 5.49 3.12
C VAL A 89 24.48 4.13 2.46
N ASP A 90 25.42 3.36 3.00
CA ASP A 90 25.70 2.01 2.55
C ASP A 90 24.49 1.06 2.72
N ALA A 91 24.37 0.08 1.83
CA ALA A 91 23.32 -0.91 1.93
C ALA A 91 23.59 -1.92 3.05
N HIS A 92 22.64 -2.08 3.97
CA HIS A 92 22.82 -2.95 5.14
C HIS A 92 21.97 -4.23 5.13
N CYS A 93 21.52 -4.69 3.96
CA CYS A 93 20.77 -5.95 3.86
C CYS A 93 21.66 -7.20 4.07
N GLY A 94 22.94 -7.13 3.73
CA GLY A 94 23.86 -8.28 3.79
C GLY A 94 23.32 -9.52 3.07
N SER A 95 23.50 -10.70 3.67
CA SER A 95 22.99 -11.98 3.16
C SER A 95 21.50 -12.22 3.44
N CYS A 96 20.80 -11.31 4.12
CA CYS A 96 19.38 -11.48 4.47
C CYS A 96 18.51 -11.68 3.21
N ARG A 97 17.55 -12.62 3.29
CA ARG A 97 16.57 -12.92 2.24
C ARG A 97 15.12 -12.93 2.73
N ALA A 98 14.88 -12.58 4.00
CA ALA A 98 13.57 -12.70 4.65
C ALA A 98 12.40 -12.14 3.83
N CYS A 99 12.54 -10.94 3.26
CA CYS A 99 11.50 -10.32 2.44
C CYS A 99 11.21 -11.08 1.14
N ILE A 100 12.24 -11.66 0.51
CA ILE A 100 12.11 -12.47 -0.71
C ILE A 100 11.36 -13.76 -0.37
N ASP A 101 11.82 -14.44 0.68
CA ASP A 101 11.33 -15.76 1.05
C ASP A 101 9.86 -15.70 1.52
N VAL A 102 9.46 -14.64 2.24
CA VAL A 102 8.07 -14.50 2.74
C VAL A 102 7.06 -14.08 1.68
N CYS A 103 7.50 -13.53 0.54
CA CYS A 103 6.60 -12.90 -0.43
C CYS A 103 5.56 -13.93 -0.95
N PRO A 104 4.25 -13.79 -0.67
CA PRO A 104 3.31 -14.88 -0.91
C PRO A 104 3.17 -15.27 -2.39
N THR A 105 3.35 -14.30 -3.28
CA THR A 105 3.28 -14.47 -4.73
C THR A 105 4.66 -14.57 -5.38
N GLN A 106 5.74 -14.58 -4.60
CA GLN A 106 7.12 -14.57 -5.10
C GLN A 106 7.34 -13.43 -6.11
N ALA A 107 6.85 -12.24 -5.78
CA ALA A 107 6.97 -11.05 -6.62
C ALA A 107 8.39 -10.45 -6.57
N ILE A 108 9.17 -10.71 -5.53
CA ILE A 108 10.57 -10.25 -5.44
C ILE A 108 11.45 -11.28 -6.16
N VAL A 109 11.69 -11.08 -7.45
CA VAL A 109 12.39 -12.03 -8.33
C VAL A 109 13.92 -11.91 -8.26
N GLY A 110 14.42 -10.93 -7.52
CA GLY A 110 15.84 -10.72 -7.28
C GLY A 110 16.07 -9.55 -6.32
N GLU A 111 17.31 -9.34 -5.91
CA GLU A 111 17.65 -8.23 -5.03
C GLU A 111 17.32 -6.89 -5.68
N ARG A 112 16.44 -6.10 -5.05
CA ARG A 112 15.94 -4.81 -5.58
C ARG A 112 15.22 -4.97 -6.92
N ARG A 113 14.62 -6.14 -7.19
CA ARG A 113 13.85 -6.41 -8.40
C ARG A 113 12.51 -7.05 -8.05
N VAL A 114 11.43 -6.32 -8.33
CA VAL A 114 10.05 -6.76 -8.11
C VAL A 114 9.32 -6.88 -9.44
N ASP A 115 8.65 -8.00 -9.69
CA ASP A 115 7.65 -8.12 -10.73
C ASP A 115 6.31 -7.59 -10.22
N ALA A 116 5.96 -6.37 -10.65
CA ALA A 116 4.74 -5.70 -10.23
C ALA A 116 3.48 -6.53 -10.57
N ARG A 117 3.49 -7.29 -11.66
CA ARG A 117 2.34 -8.13 -12.10
C ARG A 117 2.03 -9.25 -11.12
N ARG A 118 2.97 -9.57 -10.22
CA ARG A 118 2.81 -10.55 -9.13
C ARG A 118 2.66 -9.88 -7.77
N CYS A 119 3.05 -8.62 -7.63
CA CYS A 119 3.03 -7.92 -6.35
C CYS A 119 1.59 -7.67 -5.89
N ILE A 120 1.22 -8.20 -4.72
CA ILE A 120 -0.13 -8.03 -4.15
C ILE A 120 -0.48 -6.54 -3.99
N SER A 121 0.50 -5.70 -3.63
CA SER A 121 0.28 -4.26 -3.53
C SER A 121 -0.16 -3.66 -4.88
N TYR A 122 0.57 -3.94 -5.96
CA TYR A 122 0.20 -3.51 -7.30
C TYR A 122 -1.15 -4.10 -7.73
N LEU A 123 -1.36 -5.40 -7.54
CA LEU A 123 -2.59 -6.09 -7.94
C LEU A 123 -3.85 -5.51 -7.28
N THR A 124 -3.72 -5.10 -6.02
CA THR A 124 -4.87 -4.57 -5.26
C THR A 124 -5.10 -3.08 -5.47
N ILE A 125 -4.08 -2.32 -5.88
CA ILE A 125 -4.12 -0.86 -5.95
C ILE A 125 -4.12 -0.34 -7.40
N GLU A 126 -3.18 -0.80 -8.22
CA GLU A 126 -2.93 -0.24 -9.55
C GLU A 126 -3.62 -1.04 -10.66
N HIS A 127 -3.58 -2.37 -10.57
CA HIS A 127 -4.19 -3.25 -11.58
C HIS A 127 -5.71 -3.09 -11.59
N ASP A 128 -6.30 -2.76 -12.74
CA ASP A 128 -7.74 -2.56 -12.94
C ASP A 128 -8.44 -3.78 -13.56
N GLY A 129 -7.69 -4.68 -14.19
CA GLY A 129 -8.20 -5.92 -14.79
C GLY A 129 -8.40 -7.09 -13.81
N PRO A 130 -8.63 -8.30 -14.34
CA PRO A 130 -8.76 -9.49 -13.52
C PRO A 130 -7.43 -9.89 -12.89
N ILE A 131 -7.46 -10.27 -11.61
CA ILE A 131 -6.29 -10.80 -10.91
C ILE A 131 -6.04 -12.22 -11.42
N PRO A 132 -4.84 -12.60 -11.88
CA PRO A 132 -4.56 -13.95 -12.36
C PRO A 132 -4.94 -15.01 -11.33
N ALA A 133 -5.63 -16.07 -11.76
CA ALA A 133 -6.27 -17.05 -10.87
C ALA A 133 -5.27 -17.73 -9.92
N GLU A 134 -4.06 -18.00 -10.39
CA GLU A 134 -2.96 -18.59 -9.63
C GLU A 134 -2.43 -17.68 -8.51
N LEU A 135 -2.70 -16.38 -8.58
CA LEU A 135 -2.28 -15.40 -7.57
C LEU A 135 -3.37 -15.14 -6.51
N ARG A 136 -4.62 -15.53 -6.75
CA ARG A 136 -5.76 -15.22 -5.86
C ARG A 136 -5.66 -15.95 -4.51
N ALA A 137 -5.30 -17.23 -4.51
CA ALA A 137 -5.11 -18.01 -3.29
C ALA A 137 -4.03 -17.45 -2.35
N PRO A 138 -2.78 -17.21 -2.81
CA PRO A 138 -1.72 -16.69 -1.95
C PRO A 138 -1.94 -15.25 -1.45
N MET A 139 -2.89 -14.50 -2.03
CA MET A 139 -3.22 -13.16 -1.52
C MET A 139 -3.79 -13.16 -0.10
N GLY A 140 -4.43 -14.26 0.34
CA GLY A 140 -5.12 -14.33 1.62
C GLY A 140 -6.21 -13.25 1.74
N ASN A 141 -6.22 -12.48 2.82
CA ASN A 141 -7.19 -11.42 3.08
C ASN A 141 -6.70 -9.99 2.71
N ARG A 142 -5.68 -9.87 1.87
CA ARG A 142 -5.10 -8.58 1.47
C ARG A 142 -5.97 -7.91 0.41
N ILE A 143 -6.80 -6.97 0.84
CA ILE A 143 -7.75 -6.25 -0.04
C ILE A 143 -7.26 -4.87 -0.53
N TYR A 144 -6.18 -4.33 0.07
CA TYR A 144 -5.55 -3.06 -0.31
C TYR A 144 -4.13 -3.03 0.23
N GLY A 145 -3.13 -3.06 -0.65
CA GLY A 145 -1.72 -3.12 -0.29
C GLY A 145 -1.28 -4.46 0.33
N CYS A 146 0.03 -4.61 0.53
CA CYS A 146 0.63 -5.75 1.22
C CYS A 146 1.88 -5.30 1.96
N ASP A 147 1.99 -5.68 3.24
CA ASP A 147 3.11 -5.27 4.10
C ASP A 147 4.08 -6.42 4.40
N ASP A 148 3.88 -7.63 3.89
CA ASP A 148 4.61 -8.83 4.35
C ASP A 148 6.12 -8.67 4.23
N CYS A 149 6.59 -8.11 3.11
CA CYS A 149 8.02 -7.87 2.88
C CYS A 149 8.61 -6.82 3.83
N GLN A 150 7.78 -5.92 4.37
CA GLN A 150 8.15 -4.97 5.41
C GLN A 150 8.07 -5.62 6.79
N LEU A 151 6.96 -6.29 7.12
CA LEU A 151 6.72 -6.86 8.45
C LEU A 151 7.79 -7.89 8.85
N VAL A 152 8.34 -8.64 7.88
CA VAL A 152 9.44 -9.58 8.11
C VAL A 152 10.82 -8.92 8.13
N CYS A 153 10.94 -7.66 7.68
CA CYS A 153 12.24 -7.01 7.52
C CYS A 153 12.87 -6.73 8.90
N PRO A 154 14.09 -7.23 9.18
CA PRO A 154 14.70 -7.08 10.51
C PRO A 154 15.03 -5.64 10.88
N TRP A 155 15.12 -4.73 9.89
CA TRP A 155 15.31 -3.30 10.12
C TRP A 155 14.07 -2.62 10.69
N ASN A 156 12.87 -3.19 10.52
CA ASN A 156 11.65 -2.64 11.10
C ASN A 156 11.55 -2.80 12.62
N LYS A 157 12.49 -3.51 13.26
CA LYS A 157 12.64 -3.46 14.73
C LYS A 157 13.02 -2.06 15.24
N TYR A 158 13.58 -1.20 14.37
CA TYR A 158 13.91 0.18 14.69
C TYR A 158 12.76 1.14 14.36
N ALA A 159 11.71 0.69 13.67
CA ALA A 159 10.58 1.53 13.33
C ALA A 159 9.85 2.00 14.60
N THR A 160 9.55 3.29 14.67
CA THR A 160 8.79 3.89 15.76
C THR A 160 7.41 4.29 15.26
N ARG A 161 6.39 4.15 16.11
CA ARG A 161 5.03 4.59 15.76
C ARG A 161 5.02 6.12 15.66
N ALA A 162 4.51 6.64 14.55
CA ALA A 162 4.29 8.07 14.40
C ALA A 162 3.30 8.59 15.45
N VAL A 163 3.62 9.73 16.06
CA VAL A 163 2.73 10.47 16.98
C VAL A 163 1.92 11.53 16.23
N LEU A 164 1.35 11.14 15.08
CA LEU A 164 0.56 12.04 14.25
C LEU A 164 -0.89 11.53 14.11
N PRO A 165 -1.90 12.26 14.64
CA PRO A 165 -3.31 11.82 14.58
C PRO A 165 -3.85 11.59 13.17
N ASP A 166 -3.32 12.29 12.16
CA ASP A 166 -3.69 12.06 10.75
C ASP A 166 -3.47 10.60 10.31
N PHE A 167 -2.57 9.87 10.96
CA PHE A 167 -2.24 8.48 10.63
C PHE A 167 -2.82 7.46 11.62
N ASP A 168 -3.62 7.89 12.60
CA ASP A 168 -4.35 6.95 13.43
C ASP A 168 -5.37 6.16 12.61
N THR A 169 -5.59 4.90 13.01
CA THR A 169 -6.54 4.02 12.35
C THR A 169 -7.94 4.62 12.48
N ARG A 170 -8.59 4.85 11.34
CA ARG A 170 -9.99 5.28 11.31
C ARG A 170 -10.88 4.14 11.82
N GLU A 171 -11.93 4.47 12.56
CA GLU A 171 -12.88 3.51 13.16
C GLU A 171 -13.36 2.44 12.16
N VAL A 172 -13.66 2.84 10.92
CA VAL A 172 -14.12 1.92 9.86
C VAL A 172 -13.09 0.84 9.47
N PHE A 173 -11.83 1.06 9.80
CA PHE A 173 -10.70 0.15 9.53
C PHE A 173 -10.12 -0.44 10.82
N ASP A 174 -10.74 -0.15 11.97
CA ASP A 174 -10.42 -0.81 13.22
C ASP A 174 -11.15 -2.15 13.29
N ALA A 175 -10.37 -3.25 13.23
CA ALA A 175 -10.86 -4.63 13.23
C ALA A 175 -12.07 -4.94 12.29
N PRO A 176 -12.04 -4.56 11.00
CA PRO A 176 -13.17 -4.81 10.10
C PRO A 176 -13.31 -6.30 9.74
N THR A 177 -14.54 -6.76 9.51
CA THR A 177 -14.80 -8.10 8.97
C THR A 177 -14.93 -8.04 7.44
N LEU A 178 -14.51 -9.10 6.74
CA LEU A 178 -14.63 -9.16 5.28
C LEU A 178 -16.08 -9.02 4.81
N LEU A 179 -17.03 -9.65 5.50
CA LEU A 179 -18.46 -9.54 5.20
C LEU A 179 -18.99 -8.13 5.46
N GLY A 180 -18.55 -7.46 6.53
CA GLY A 180 -18.94 -6.08 6.82
C GLY A 180 -18.43 -5.09 5.75
N LEU A 181 -17.22 -5.29 5.24
CA LEU A 181 -16.66 -4.51 4.14
C LEU A 181 -17.32 -4.84 2.79
N TRP A 182 -17.69 -6.10 2.57
CA TRP A 182 -18.40 -6.57 1.37
C TRP A 182 -19.80 -5.97 1.25
N ALA A 183 -20.47 -5.77 2.39
CA ALA A 183 -21.83 -5.24 2.46
C ALA A 183 -21.95 -3.75 2.06
N TRP A 184 -20.82 -3.04 1.90
CA TRP A 184 -20.88 -1.62 1.50
C TRP A 184 -21.47 -1.46 0.10
N SER A 185 -22.47 -0.59 0.01
CA SER A 185 -22.87 0.04 -1.24
C SER A 185 -21.75 0.95 -1.78
N GLU A 186 -21.86 1.35 -3.05
CA GLU A 186 -20.95 2.33 -3.63
C GLU A 186 -20.97 3.67 -2.86
N ALA A 187 -22.14 4.14 -2.46
CA ALA A 187 -22.29 5.36 -1.66
C ALA A 187 -21.58 5.23 -0.30
N GLU A 188 -21.69 4.07 0.36
CA GLU A 188 -20.98 3.81 1.61
C GLU A 188 -19.48 3.73 1.41
N PHE A 189 -18.99 3.08 0.35
CA PHE A 189 -17.57 3.06 0.01
C PHE A 189 -17.03 4.49 -0.15
N LEU A 190 -17.69 5.33 -0.94
CA LEU A 190 -17.26 6.71 -1.19
C LEU A 190 -17.25 7.55 0.08
N LYS A 191 -18.27 7.41 0.93
CA LYS A 191 -18.38 8.09 2.22
C LYS A 191 -17.31 7.61 3.21
N ARG A 192 -17.19 6.30 3.42
CA ARG A 192 -16.28 5.69 4.41
C ARG A 192 -14.81 5.85 4.05
N THR A 193 -14.48 5.92 2.76
CA THR A 193 -13.11 6.11 2.28
C THR A 193 -12.74 7.57 2.01
N GLU A 194 -13.66 8.52 2.23
CA GLU A 194 -13.37 9.94 2.05
C GLU A 194 -12.12 10.39 2.80
N GLY A 195 -11.16 10.99 2.10
CA GLY A 195 -9.89 11.43 2.68
C GLY A 195 -8.90 10.31 3.00
N SER A 196 -9.16 9.05 2.62
CA SER A 196 -8.21 7.94 2.66
C SER A 196 -7.63 7.68 1.27
N ALA A 197 -6.37 7.21 1.20
CA ALA A 197 -5.76 6.72 -0.03
C ALA A 197 -6.55 5.56 -0.66
N ILE A 198 -7.37 4.82 0.11
CA ILE A 198 -8.20 3.71 -0.38
C ILE A 198 -9.20 4.17 -1.43
N ARG A 199 -9.72 5.39 -1.33
CA ARG A 199 -10.77 5.89 -2.24
C ARG A 199 -10.36 5.84 -3.71
N ARG A 200 -9.06 5.97 -4.01
CA ARG A 200 -8.52 6.00 -5.39
C ARG A 200 -8.78 4.72 -6.19
N ILE A 201 -8.95 3.57 -5.54
CA ILE A 201 -9.14 2.31 -6.27
C ILE A 201 -10.56 2.18 -6.83
N GLY A 202 -11.52 2.91 -6.25
CA GLY A 202 -12.93 2.84 -6.61
C GLY A 202 -13.64 1.58 -6.11
N PRO A 203 -14.99 1.58 -6.14
CA PRO A 203 -15.81 0.48 -5.62
C PRO A 203 -15.63 -0.83 -6.40
N ALA A 204 -15.35 -0.76 -7.70
CA ALA A 204 -15.16 -1.93 -8.55
C ALA A 204 -13.96 -2.78 -8.12
N ARG A 205 -12.77 -2.17 -7.99
CA ARG A 205 -11.56 -2.87 -7.50
C ARG A 205 -11.70 -3.29 -6.05
N TRP A 206 -12.34 -2.47 -5.21
CA TRP A 206 -12.62 -2.81 -3.81
C TRP A 206 -13.40 -4.12 -3.70
N ARG A 207 -14.52 -4.22 -4.44
CA ARG A 207 -15.35 -5.43 -4.50
C ARG A 207 -14.58 -6.61 -5.11
N ARG A 208 -13.85 -6.41 -6.21
CA ARG A 208 -13.00 -7.46 -6.82
C ARG A 208 -12.01 -8.04 -5.80
N ASN A 209 -11.31 -7.19 -5.06
CA ASN A 209 -10.33 -7.61 -4.06
C ASN A 209 -10.99 -8.35 -2.88
N LEU A 210 -12.15 -7.88 -2.44
CA LEU A 210 -12.94 -8.54 -1.40
C LEU A 210 -13.45 -9.91 -1.84
N ALA A 211 -13.86 -10.09 -3.10
CA ALA A 211 -14.28 -11.39 -3.61
C ALA A 211 -13.14 -12.43 -3.50
N VAL A 212 -11.89 -12.03 -3.81
CA VAL A 212 -10.71 -12.88 -3.61
C VAL A 212 -10.52 -13.23 -2.13
N ALA A 213 -10.56 -12.23 -1.25
CA ALA A 213 -10.40 -12.44 0.18
C ALA A 213 -11.49 -13.33 0.79
N LEU A 214 -12.76 -13.16 0.36
CA LEU A 214 -13.88 -13.99 0.76
C LEU A 214 -13.74 -15.42 0.23
N GLY A 215 -13.29 -15.62 -1.01
CA GLY A 215 -12.99 -16.96 -1.53
C GLY A 215 -11.91 -17.67 -0.72
N ASN A 216 -10.87 -16.94 -0.30
CA ASN A 216 -9.84 -17.48 0.59
C ASN A 216 -10.41 -17.85 1.97
N ALA A 217 -11.23 -16.98 2.57
CA ALA A 217 -11.90 -17.27 3.83
C ALA A 217 -12.86 -18.45 3.72
N TRP A 218 -13.61 -18.56 2.62
CA TRP A 218 -14.52 -19.67 2.33
C TRP A 218 -13.76 -20.99 2.25
N ARG A 219 -12.64 -21.04 1.52
CA ARG A 219 -11.75 -22.21 1.46
C ARG A 219 -11.34 -22.68 2.85
N GLU A 220 -10.85 -21.77 3.66
CA GLU A 220 -10.26 -22.06 4.97
C GLU A 220 -11.31 -22.44 6.02
N GLN A 221 -12.39 -21.66 6.12
CA GLN A 221 -13.33 -21.74 7.24
C GLN A 221 -14.60 -22.54 6.90
N GLY A 222 -15.04 -22.49 5.65
CA GLY A 222 -16.28 -23.17 5.25
C GLY A 222 -17.55 -22.59 5.85
N ASP A 223 -17.56 -21.30 6.22
CA ASP A 223 -18.77 -20.60 6.70
C ASP A 223 -19.76 -20.33 5.53
N PRO A 224 -20.95 -20.98 5.51
CA PRO A 224 -21.90 -20.86 4.40
C PRO A 224 -22.38 -19.42 4.15
N VAL A 225 -22.31 -18.54 5.15
CA VAL A 225 -22.69 -17.12 5.02
C VAL A 225 -21.83 -16.43 3.96
N VAL A 226 -20.55 -16.83 3.81
CA VAL A 226 -19.67 -16.28 2.77
C VAL A 226 -20.17 -16.65 1.38
N ALA A 227 -20.49 -17.93 1.16
CA ALA A 227 -21.00 -18.39 -0.13
C ALA A 227 -22.35 -17.73 -0.48
N GLN A 228 -23.26 -17.59 0.50
CA GLN A 228 -24.54 -16.91 0.32
C GLN A 228 -24.35 -15.44 -0.07
N ALA A 229 -23.45 -14.71 0.61
CA ALA A 229 -23.17 -13.30 0.32
C ALA A 229 -22.53 -13.09 -1.07
N LEU A 230 -21.72 -14.04 -1.54
CA LEU A 230 -21.15 -14.05 -2.89
C LEU A 230 -22.21 -14.36 -3.95
N GLN A 231 -23.04 -15.39 -3.73
CA GLN A 231 -24.14 -15.78 -4.63
C GLN A 231 -25.15 -14.66 -4.81
N ALA A 232 -25.57 -14.01 -3.72
CA ALA A 232 -26.54 -12.91 -3.75
C ALA A 232 -26.07 -11.72 -4.61
N ALA A 233 -24.75 -11.53 -4.75
CA ALA A 233 -24.17 -10.45 -5.54
C ALA A 233 -23.87 -10.84 -6.99
N ARG A 234 -23.94 -12.12 -7.35
CA ARG A 234 -23.41 -12.67 -8.61
C ARG A 234 -24.15 -12.15 -9.84
N ASP A 235 -25.47 -12.14 -9.81
CA ASP A 235 -26.29 -11.82 -10.99
C ASP A 235 -26.21 -10.33 -11.35
N GLY A 236 -26.10 -9.45 -10.35
CA GLY A 236 -25.92 -8.00 -10.54
C GLY A 236 -24.45 -7.57 -10.74
N ALA A 237 -23.49 -8.50 -10.70
CA ALA A 237 -22.08 -8.18 -10.83
C ALA A 237 -21.69 -7.84 -12.27
N SER A 238 -20.73 -6.91 -12.43
CA SER A 238 -20.00 -6.72 -13.68
C SER A 238 -19.24 -7.99 -14.07
N GLU A 239 -18.83 -8.13 -15.33
CA GLU A 239 -18.07 -9.28 -15.82
C GLU A 239 -16.82 -9.54 -14.96
N LEU A 240 -16.03 -8.49 -14.70
CA LEU A 240 -14.85 -8.55 -13.84
C LEU A 240 -15.19 -9.09 -12.44
N LEU A 241 -16.22 -8.56 -11.80
CA LEU A 241 -16.57 -9.00 -10.43
C LEU A 241 -17.15 -10.42 -10.43
N ARG A 242 -17.97 -10.77 -11.43
CA ARG A 242 -18.58 -12.09 -11.57
C ARG A 242 -17.52 -13.18 -11.71
N GLU A 243 -16.47 -12.95 -12.51
CA GLU A 243 -15.35 -13.89 -12.64
C GLU A 243 -14.68 -14.19 -11.27
N HIS A 244 -14.53 -13.18 -10.42
CA HIS A 244 -13.91 -13.34 -9.10
C HIS A 244 -14.86 -13.98 -8.09
N ILE A 245 -16.17 -13.70 -8.19
CA ILE A 245 -17.21 -14.38 -7.39
C ILE A 245 -17.25 -15.87 -7.76
N ASP A 246 -17.24 -16.22 -9.04
CA ASP A 246 -17.29 -17.60 -9.51
C ASP A 246 -16.06 -18.39 -9.03
N TRP A 247 -14.87 -17.79 -9.14
CA TRP A 247 -13.66 -18.36 -8.58
C TRP A 247 -13.75 -18.55 -7.06
N ALA A 248 -14.31 -17.56 -6.34
CA ALA A 248 -14.45 -17.60 -4.89
C ALA A 248 -15.40 -18.72 -4.44
N LEU A 249 -16.54 -18.88 -5.11
CA LEU A 249 -17.50 -19.95 -4.83
C LEU A 249 -16.91 -21.33 -5.12
N ALA A 250 -16.10 -21.47 -6.17
CA ALA A 250 -15.41 -22.70 -6.52
C ALA A 250 -14.29 -23.10 -5.54
N GLN A 251 -13.93 -22.27 -4.55
CA GLN A 251 -12.90 -22.63 -3.57
C GLN A 251 -13.31 -23.74 -2.60
N ARG A 252 -14.61 -24.04 -2.51
CA ARG A 252 -15.14 -25.29 -1.96
C ARG A 252 -16.27 -25.76 -2.85
N ALA A 253 -15.96 -26.72 -3.71
CA ALA A 253 -16.90 -27.50 -4.50
C ALA A 253 -16.67 -28.98 -4.20
#